data_AF-A0A6I0ESW3-F1
#
_entry.id   AF-A0A6I0ESW3-F1
#
_cell.length_a   1.000
_cell.length_b   1.000
_cell.length_c   1.000
_cell.angle_alpha   90.00
_cell.angle_beta   90.00
_cell.angle_gamma   90.00
#
_symmetry.space_group_name_H-M   'P 1'
#
loop_
_entity.id
_entity.type
_entity.pdbx_description
1 polymer ?
#
loop_
_entity_poly.entity_id
_entity_poly.type
_entity_poly.pdbx_seq_one_letter_code
_entity_poly.pdbx_strand_id
1 'polypeptide(L)'
;MLLPKVCPYCGQSFEPKNPKQITCSRPECQKARHKENQKAWWKKKVKINQNIKGICPYCGKVFLPHPQGKIKYTCGDKACVYSYQKEWRRKKSEEGICIRCFQREAVPGKRYCSVCAKVETERGKALFHDPSGIRRSQLYEWQKKKYWERASEGVCVKCASPRLASLRLCLTCLGRMNRYWKRMSRLKQRYPKNKVF
;
A
#
# COMPACT_ATOMS: atom_id res chain seq x y z
N MET A 1 -20.95 53.17 -6.66
CA MET A 1 -19.62 52.91 -6.03
C MET A 1 -19.84 51.94 -4.88
N LEU A 2 -18.95 50.95 -4.68
CA LEU A 2 -19.07 50.02 -3.56
C LEU A 2 -18.43 50.64 -2.32
N LEU A 3 -19.12 50.60 -1.18
CA LEU A 3 -18.59 51.11 0.08
C LEU A 3 -17.34 50.31 0.51
N PRO A 4 -16.32 50.97 1.08
CA PRO A 4 -15.14 50.30 1.59
C PRO A 4 -15.51 49.31 2.70
N LYS A 5 -14.85 48.15 2.70
CA LYS A 5 -15.06 47.07 3.68
C LYS A 5 -13.80 46.81 4.47
N VAL A 6 -13.93 46.28 5.69
CA VAL A 6 -12.80 45.86 6.52
C VAL A 6 -12.54 44.37 6.31
N CYS A 7 -11.29 43.99 6.02
CA CYS A 7 -10.90 42.59 5.84
C CYS A 7 -10.87 41.86 7.19
N PRO A 8 -11.59 40.73 7.36
CA PRO A 8 -11.66 40.02 8.64
C PRO A 8 -10.36 39.31 9.05
N TYR A 9 -9.39 39.16 8.14
CA TYR A 9 -8.11 38.48 8.44
C TYR A 9 -6.95 39.45 8.73
N CYS A 10 -6.98 40.67 8.19
CA CYS A 10 -5.90 41.64 8.37
C CYS A 10 -6.35 43.00 8.91
N GLY A 11 -7.65 43.21 9.13
CA GLY A 11 -8.21 44.44 9.72
C GLY A 11 -8.15 45.69 8.84
N GLN A 12 -7.61 45.61 7.62
CA GLN A 12 -7.47 46.76 6.73
C GLN A 12 -8.75 47.05 5.94
N SER A 13 -9.03 48.34 5.73
CA SER A 13 -10.07 48.79 4.79
C SER A 13 -9.63 48.54 3.35
N PHE A 14 -10.57 48.12 2.50
CA PHE A 14 -10.33 47.88 1.08
C PHE A 14 -11.58 48.15 0.25
N GLU A 15 -11.39 48.51 -1.01
CA GLU A 15 -12.47 48.66 -1.98
C GLU A 15 -12.76 47.31 -2.65
N PRO A 16 -13.97 46.74 -2.48
CA PRO A 16 -14.30 45.45 -3.06
C PRO A 16 -14.53 45.58 -4.58
N LYS A 17 -14.05 44.60 -5.36
CA LYS A 17 -14.32 44.51 -6.81
C LYS A 17 -15.73 44.03 -7.11
N ASN A 18 -16.36 43.33 -6.17
CA ASN A 18 -17.75 42.89 -6.27
C ASN A 18 -18.42 42.86 -4.89
N PRO A 19 -19.77 42.92 -4.82
CA PRO A 19 -20.49 42.93 -3.54
C PRO A 19 -20.21 41.71 -2.65
N LYS A 20 -19.83 40.57 -3.24
CA LYS A 20 -19.56 39.30 -2.54
C LYS A 20 -18.13 39.19 -1.99
N GLN A 21 -17.24 40.13 -2.33
CA GLN A 21 -15.88 40.16 -1.82
C GLN A 21 -15.91 40.60 -0.34
N ILE A 22 -15.31 39.77 0.53
CA ILE A 22 -15.25 39.98 1.99
C ILE A 22 -13.79 40.16 2.45
N THR A 23 -12.82 39.71 1.67
CA THR A 23 -11.38 39.82 1.99
C THR A 23 -10.67 40.74 1.03
N CYS A 24 -9.61 41.39 1.51
CA CYS A 24 -8.72 42.15 0.65
C CYS A 24 -8.01 41.24 -0.37
N SER A 25 -7.35 41.84 -1.36
CA SER A 25 -6.66 41.14 -2.45
C SER A 25 -5.35 40.45 -2.03
N ARG A 26 -4.95 40.53 -0.76
CA ARG A 26 -3.72 39.90 -0.26
C ARG A 26 -3.84 38.37 -0.32
N PRO A 27 -2.84 37.67 -0.88
CA PRO A 27 -2.88 36.21 -1.02
C PRO A 27 -3.12 35.46 0.29
N GLU A 28 -2.56 35.95 1.40
CA GLU A 28 -2.70 35.32 2.73
C GLU A 28 -4.15 35.35 3.23
N CYS A 29 -4.83 36.49 3.11
CA CYS A 29 -6.22 36.65 3.49
C CYS A 29 -7.15 35.80 2.62
N GLN A 30 -6.88 35.71 1.32
CA GLN A 30 -7.63 34.84 0.41
C GLN A 30 -7.42 33.35 0.71
N LYS A 31 -6.17 32.93 0.98
CA LYS A 31 -5.85 31.54 1.39
C LYS A 31 -6.52 31.17 2.71
N ALA A 32 -6.49 32.07 3.71
CA ALA A 32 -7.15 31.86 5.00
C ALA A 32 -8.66 31.66 4.83
N ARG A 33 -9.30 32.51 4.02
CA ARG A 33 -10.72 32.38 3.70
C ARG A 33 -11.05 31.11 2.94
N HIS A 34 -10.24 30.74 1.95
CA HIS A 34 -10.43 29.50 1.24
C HIS A 34 -10.35 28.29 2.19
N LYS A 35 -9.40 28.29 3.13
CA LYS A 35 -9.27 27.25 4.17
C LYS A 35 -10.50 27.19 5.08
N GLU A 36 -11.05 28.33 5.48
CA GLU A 36 -12.28 28.37 6.29
C GLU A 36 -13.51 27.92 5.51
N ASN A 37 -13.67 28.38 4.28
CA ASN A 37 -14.74 27.92 3.39
C ASN A 37 -14.66 26.41 3.17
N GLN A 38 -13.45 25.86 2.98
CA GLN A 38 -13.26 24.41 2.91
C GLN A 38 -13.69 23.73 4.22
N LYS A 39 -13.28 24.22 5.39
CA LYS A 39 -13.71 23.66 6.69
C LYS A 39 -15.23 23.70 6.86
N ALA A 40 -15.88 24.82 6.53
CA ALA A 40 -17.32 24.98 6.61
C ALA A 40 -18.06 24.04 5.64
N TRP A 41 -17.57 23.95 4.41
CA TRP A 41 -18.07 23.00 3.42
C TRP A 41 -17.95 21.55 3.89
N TRP A 42 -16.80 21.17 4.46
CA TRP A 42 -16.58 19.85 5.06
C TRP A 42 -17.55 19.56 6.21
N LYS A 43 -17.73 20.51 7.14
CA LYS A 43 -18.70 20.37 8.25
C LYS A 43 -20.13 20.14 7.73
N LYS A 44 -20.55 20.93 6.72
CA LYS A 44 -21.89 20.80 6.11
C LYS A 44 -22.06 19.43 5.42
N LYS A 45 -21.06 18.97 4.67
CA LYS A 45 -21.07 17.66 3.99
C LYS A 45 -21.05 16.48 4.96
N VAL A 46 -20.25 16.54 6.03
CA VAL A 46 -20.22 15.50 7.06
C VAL A 46 -21.59 15.36 7.72
N LYS A 47 -22.25 16.48 8.03
CA LYS A 47 -23.60 16.47 8.63
C LYS A 47 -24.65 15.82 7.71
N ILE A 48 -24.60 16.08 6.41
CA ILE A 48 -25.49 15.43 5.41
C ILE A 48 -25.24 13.91 5.34
N ASN A 49 -23.98 13.48 5.38
CA ASN A 49 -23.63 12.06 5.27
C ASN A 49 -23.85 11.24 6.54
N GLN A 50 -24.03 11.86 7.71
CA GLN A 50 -24.29 11.15 8.98
C GLN A 50 -25.63 10.40 8.97
N ASN A 51 -26.58 10.81 8.13
CA ASN A 51 -27.88 10.16 7.98
C ASN A 51 -27.87 8.94 7.05
N ILE A 52 -26.78 8.69 6.32
CA ILE A 52 -26.63 7.51 5.47
C ILE A 52 -25.70 6.54 6.20
N LYS A 53 -26.24 5.49 6.80
CA LYS A 53 -25.47 4.43 7.44
C LYS A 53 -25.40 3.22 6.51
N GLY A 54 -24.19 2.76 6.19
CA GLY A 54 -23.95 1.54 5.42
C GLY A 54 -23.57 0.38 6.34
N ILE A 55 -23.91 -0.86 5.97
CA ILE A 55 -23.43 -2.07 6.64
C ILE A 55 -22.28 -2.65 5.82
N CYS A 56 -21.14 -2.91 6.46
CA CYS A 56 -19.99 -3.49 5.77
C CYS A 56 -20.28 -4.96 5.39
N PRO A 57 -20.19 -5.37 4.12
CA PRO A 57 -20.50 -6.73 3.68
C PRO A 57 -19.50 -7.78 4.19
N TYR A 58 -18.33 -7.37 4.68
CA TYR A 58 -17.27 -8.28 5.15
C TYR A 58 -17.26 -8.49 6.67
N CYS A 59 -17.75 -7.53 7.45
CA CYS A 59 -17.68 -7.60 8.91
C CYS A 59 -18.97 -7.18 9.63
N GLY A 60 -20.02 -6.82 8.89
CA GLY A 60 -21.32 -6.41 9.44
C GLY A 60 -21.31 -5.06 10.18
N LYS A 61 -20.15 -4.42 10.35
CA LYS A 61 -20.07 -3.13 11.06
C LYS A 61 -20.80 -2.03 10.29
N VAL A 62 -21.58 -1.24 11.01
CA VAL A 62 -22.17 -0.01 10.50
C VAL A 62 -21.06 1.02 10.29
N PHE A 63 -21.04 1.67 9.13
CA PHE A 63 -20.06 2.70 8.81
C PHE A 63 -20.71 3.90 8.13
N LEU A 64 -20.03 5.05 8.24
CA LEU A 64 -20.44 6.28 7.58
C LEU A 64 -19.71 6.41 6.22
N PRO A 65 -20.43 6.62 5.11
CA PRO A 65 -19.83 6.79 3.80
C PRO A 65 -19.04 8.09 3.73
N HIS A 66 -17.92 8.05 3.01
CA HIS A 66 -16.99 9.16 2.95
C HIS A 66 -17.62 10.43 2.32
N PRO A 67 -17.38 11.65 2.86
CA PRO A 67 -18.04 12.88 2.40
C PRO A 67 -17.79 13.24 0.92
N GLN A 68 -16.71 12.74 0.33
CA GLN A 68 -16.34 13.01 -1.06
C GLN A 68 -17.12 12.18 -2.09
N GLY A 69 -18.24 11.55 -1.72
CA GLY A 69 -19.11 10.85 -2.67
C GLY A 69 -18.54 9.53 -3.22
N LYS A 70 -17.29 9.20 -2.91
CA LYS A 70 -16.79 7.82 -3.04
C LYS A 70 -17.42 7.01 -1.92
N ILE A 71 -18.57 6.39 -2.20
CA ILE A 71 -19.18 5.40 -1.32
C ILE A 71 -18.07 4.38 -1.03
N LYS A 72 -17.58 4.36 0.22
CA LYS A 72 -16.71 3.27 0.65
C LYS A 72 -17.62 2.05 0.73
N TYR A 73 -17.35 1.01 -0.05
CA TYR A 73 -18.12 -0.24 -0.01
C TYR A 73 -17.85 -1.08 1.25
N THR A 74 -17.01 -0.58 2.16
CA THR A 74 -16.56 -1.27 3.38
C THR A 74 -16.37 -0.28 4.52
N CYS A 75 -16.30 -0.79 5.76
CA CYS A 75 -16.05 0.00 6.97
C CYS A 75 -14.69 0.72 7.03
N GLY A 76 -13.77 0.44 6.09
CA GLY A 76 -12.42 1.01 6.09
C GLY A 76 -11.38 0.20 6.88
N ASP A 77 -11.79 -0.83 7.62
CA ASP A 77 -10.87 -1.79 8.24
C ASP A 77 -9.96 -2.40 7.16
N LYS A 78 -8.64 -2.47 7.42
CA LYS A 78 -7.64 -2.96 6.45
C LYS A 78 -8.02 -4.32 5.86
N ALA A 79 -8.53 -5.24 6.69
CA ALA A 79 -8.96 -6.57 6.26
C ALA A 79 -10.19 -6.53 5.32
N CYS A 80 -11.17 -5.67 5.62
CA CYS A 80 -12.38 -5.52 4.80
C CYS A 80 -12.05 -4.85 3.45
N VAL A 81 -11.25 -3.79 3.48
CA VAL A 81 -10.76 -3.10 2.27
C VAL A 81 -9.97 -4.06 1.39
N TYR A 82 -9.11 -4.88 1.98
CA TYR A 82 -8.35 -5.89 1.25
C TYR A 82 -9.25 -6.95 0.60
N SER A 83 -10.24 -7.46 1.34
CA SER A 83 -11.19 -8.47 0.85
C SER A 83 -12.00 -7.92 -0.33
N TYR A 84 -12.52 -6.71 -0.21
CA TYR A 84 -13.19 -5.99 -1.30
C TYR A 84 -12.30 -5.82 -2.54
N GLN A 85 -11.08 -5.31 -2.37
CA GLN A 85 -10.17 -5.13 -3.49
C GLN A 85 -9.80 -6.46 -4.17
N LYS A 86 -9.68 -7.54 -3.40
CA LYS A 86 -9.39 -8.87 -3.91
C LYS A 86 -10.53 -9.39 -4.78
N GLU A 87 -11.77 -9.32 -4.30
CA GLU A 87 -12.96 -9.72 -5.06
C GLU A 87 -13.16 -8.86 -6.31
N TRP A 88 -13.02 -7.55 -6.17
CA TRP A 88 -13.16 -6.63 -7.30
C TRP A 88 -12.12 -6.88 -8.39
N ARG A 89 -10.85 -7.12 -8.02
CA ARG A 89 -9.80 -7.50 -8.98
C ARG A 89 -10.06 -8.87 -9.62
N ARG A 90 -10.63 -9.82 -8.86
CA ARG A 90 -11.00 -11.14 -9.39
C ARG A 90 -12.08 -10.99 -10.46
N LYS A 91 -13.17 -10.29 -10.14
CA LYS A 91 -14.26 -10.03 -11.10
C LYS A 91 -13.75 -9.34 -12.37
N LYS A 92 -12.90 -8.33 -12.22
CA LYS A 92 -12.29 -7.64 -13.37
C LYS A 92 -11.37 -8.57 -14.19
N SER A 93 -10.65 -9.48 -13.54
CA SER A 93 -9.85 -10.48 -14.23
C SER A 93 -10.69 -11.51 -14.99
N GLU A 94 -11.85 -11.89 -14.46
CA GLU A 94 -12.82 -12.80 -15.11
C GLU A 94 -13.48 -12.13 -16.32
N GLU A 95 -13.76 -10.82 -16.24
CA GLU A 95 -14.22 -9.99 -17.37
C GLU A 95 -13.10 -9.73 -18.40
N GLY A 96 -11.89 -10.26 -18.21
CA GLY A 96 -10.77 -10.01 -19.11
C GLY A 96 -10.25 -8.57 -19.08
N ILE A 97 -10.51 -7.81 -18.03
CA ILE A 97 -10.08 -6.41 -17.87
C ILE A 97 -8.78 -6.34 -17.06
N CYS A 98 -7.87 -5.46 -17.47
CA CYS A 98 -6.62 -5.17 -16.79
C CYS A 98 -6.86 -4.74 -15.33
N ILE A 99 -6.34 -5.51 -14.37
CA ILE A 99 -6.54 -5.26 -12.92
C ILE A 99 -5.73 -4.08 -12.36
N ARG A 100 -5.01 -3.34 -13.21
CA ARG A 100 -4.21 -2.18 -12.82
C ARG A 100 -4.88 -0.87 -13.23
N CYS A 101 -5.27 -0.74 -14.49
CA CYS A 101 -5.90 0.47 -15.00
C CYS A 101 -7.42 0.38 -15.05
N PHE A 102 -8.01 -0.82 -14.98
CA PHE A 102 -9.46 -1.07 -14.99
C PHE A 102 -10.21 -0.51 -16.20
N GLN A 103 -9.49 -0.20 -17.29
CA GLN A 103 -10.01 0.48 -18.48
C GLN A 103 -9.78 -0.31 -19.77
N ARG A 104 -8.74 -1.13 -19.82
CA ARG A 104 -8.31 -1.83 -21.03
C ARG A 104 -8.43 -3.33 -20.81
N GLU A 105 -8.64 -4.06 -21.89
CA GLU A 105 -8.58 -5.51 -21.90
C GLU A 105 -7.19 -6.00 -21.49
N ALA A 106 -7.18 -7.07 -20.70
CA ALA A 106 -5.99 -7.80 -20.35
C ALA A 106 -5.55 -8.64 -21.55
N VAL A 107 -4.23 -8.85 -21.67
CA VAL A 107 -3.72 -9.81 -22.66
C VAL A 107 -4.26 -11.20 -22.30
N PRO A 108 -4.73 -12.02 -23.27
CA PRO A 108 -5.25 -13.37 -22.99
C PRO A 108 -4.32 -14.19 -22.10
N GLY A 109 -4.88 -14.79 -21.05
CA GLY A 109 -4.13 -15.55 -20.04
C GLY A 109 -3.27 -14.71 -19.08
N LYS A 110 -3.30 -13.37 -19.16
CA LYS A 110 -2.57 -12.46 -18.27
C LYS A 110 -3.52 -11.56 -17.47
N ARG A 111 -2.97 -10.93 -16.42
CA ARG A 111 -3.72 -10.03 -15.52
C ARG A 111 -3.71 -8.56 -15.96
N TYR A 112 -2.79 -8.19 -16.84
CA TYR A 112 -2.54 -6.80 -17.24
C TYR A 112 -2.72 -6.62 -18.74
N CYS A 113 -3.11 -5.43 -19.16
CA CYS A 113 -3.02 -5.02 -20.56
C CYS A 113 -1.55 -4.88 -20.99
N SER A 114 -1.30 -4.86 -22.29
CA SER A 114 0.06 -4.76 -22.87
C SER A 114 0.90 -3.62 -22.26
N VAL A 115 0.29 -2.44 -22.06
CA VAL A 115 0.96 -1.27 -21.50
C VAL A 115 1.28 -1.46 -20.01
N CYS A 116 0.31 -1.86 -19.21
CA CYS A 116 0.53 -2.07 -17.77
C CYS A 116 1.48 -3.24 -17.50
N ALA A 117 1.51 -4.25 -18.39
CA ALA A 117 2.45 -5.36 -18.32
C ALA A 117 3.89 -4.93 -18.57
N LYS A 118 4.14 -4.04 -19.55
CA LYS A 118 5.48 -3.45 -19.79
C LYS A 118 5.97 -2.71 -18.55
N VAL A 119 5.13 -1.83 -17.99
CA VAL A 119 5.48 -1.06 -16.77
C VAL A 119 5.78 -1.98 -15.58
N GLU A 120 5.00 -3.05 -15.37
CA GLU A 120 5.30 -4.02 -14.29
C GLU A 120 6.60 -4.79 -14.56
N THR A 121 6.87 -5.10 -15.82
CA THR A 121 8.13 -5.77 -16.20
C THR A 121 9.33 -4.88 -15.93
N GLU A 122 9.26 -3.60 -16.30
CA GLU A 122 10.31 -2.61 -16.03
C GLU A 122 10.48 -2.34 -14.54
N ARG A 123 9.37 -2.25 -13.80
CA ARG A 123 9.40 -2.11 -12.34
C ARG A 123 10.02 -3.33 -11.67
N GLY A 124 9.67 -4.53 -12.13
CA GLY A 124 10.29 -5.78 -11.70
C GLY A 124 11.78 -5.77 -11.98
N LYS A 125 12.19 -5.44 -13.21
CA LYS A 125 13.60 -5.27 -13.58
C LYS A 125 14.28 -4.28 -12.64
N ALA A 126 13.73 -3.08 -12.41
CA ALA A 126 14.32 -2.08 -11.51
C ALA A 126 14.45 -2.56 -10.05
N LEU A 127 13.54 -3.40 -9.57
CA LEU A 127 13.63 -3.98 -8.22
C LEU A 127 14.72 -5.07 -8.12
N PHE A 128 15.02 -5.76 -9.21
CA PHE A 128 15.96 -6.90 -9.25
C PHE A 128 17.31 -6.57 -9.91
N HIS A 129 17.41 -5.47 -10.64
CA HIS A 129 18.64 -4.98 -11.24
C HIS A 129 19.35 -4.12 -10.20
N ASP A 130 20.20 -4.75 -9.41
CA ASP A 130 21.30 -4.11 -8.69
C ASP A 130 22.57 -4.33 -9.53
N PRO A 131 22.90 -3.42 -10.49
CA PRO A 131 24.04 -3.62 -11.38
C PRO A 131 25.36 -3.71 -10.63
N SER A 132 25.42 -3.12 -9.44
CA SER A 132 26.63 -3.01 -8.64
C SER A 132 26.87 -4.23 -7.74
N GLY A 133 25.84 -5.06 -7.52
CA GLY A 133 25.86 -6.12 -6.51
C GLY A 133 26.02 -5.60 -5.07
N ILE A 134 26.06 -4.28 -4.84
CA ILE A 134 26.30 -3.66 -3.54
C ILE A 134 25.21 -4.05 -2.56
N ARG A 135 23.94 -4.01 -2.96
CA ARG A 135 22.82 -4.37 -2.09
C ARG A 135 22.84 -5.86 -1.76
N ARG A 136 23.28 -6.71 -2.70
CA ARG A 136 23.49 -8.15 -2.45
C ARG A 136 24.64 -8.37 -1.46
N SER A 137 25.75 -7.65 -1.62
CA SER A 137 26.92 -7.70 -0.73
C SER A 137 26.58 -7.20 0.68
N GLN A 138 25.91 -6.06 0.80
CA GLN A 138 25.42 -5.52 2.09
C GLN A 138 24.45 -6.47 2.78
N LEU A 139 23.51 -7.08 2.04
CA LEU A 139 22.60 -8.07 2.61
C LEU A 139 23.35 -9.31 3.11
N TYR A 140 24.36 -9.77 2.35
CA TYR A 140 25.20 -10.89 2.74
C TYR A 140 26.00 -10.59 4.03
N GLU A 141 26.67 -9.44 4.10
CA GLU A 141 27.41 -9.01 5.29
C GLU A 141 26.49 -8.86 6.50
N TRP A 142 25.30 -8.27 6.33
CA TRP A 142 24.30 -8.17 7.38
C TRP A 142 23.83 -9.54 7.86
N GLN A 143 23.56 -10.48 6.95
CA GLN A 143 23.17 -11.86 7.30
C GLN A 143 24.29 -12.60 8.02
N LYS A 144 25.54 -12.43 7.59
CA LYS A 144 26.74 -13.01 8.21
C LYS A 144 26.93 -12.48 9.63
N LYS A 145 26.80 -11.16 9.84
CA LYS A 145 26.86 -10.53 11.17
C LYS A 145 25.77 -11.09 12.09
N LYS A 146 24.51 -11.08 11.64
CA LYS A 146 23.36 -11.61 12.40
C LYS A 146 23.49 -13.08 12.74
N TYR A 147 24.10 -13.87 11.85
CA TYR A 147 24.36 -15.27 12.10
C TYR A 147 25.32 -15.47 13.29
N TRP A 148 26.42 -14.72 13.32
CA TRP A 148 27.41 -14.82 14.39
C TRP A 148 26.90 -14.26 15.72
N GLU A 149 26.20 -13.12 15.72
CA GLU A 149 25.54 -12.56 16.92
C GLU A 149 24.61 -13.59 17.58
N ARG A 150 23.73 -14.21 16.80
CA ARG A 150 22.80 -15.23 17.31
C ARG A 150 23.53 -16.49 17.80
N ALA A 151 24.62 -16.86 17.14
CA ALA A 151 25.41 -18.01 17.56
C ALA A 151 26.11 -17.76 18.91
N SER A 152 26.64 -16.55 19.14
CA SER A 152 27.25 -16.18 20.43
C SER A 152 26.22 -16.00 21.54
N GLU A 153 25.03 -15.50 21.25
CA GLU A 153 23.90 -15.41 22.19
C GLU A 153 23.33 -16.78 22.56
N GLY A 154 23.77 -17.85 21.90
CA GLY A 154 23.27 -19.20 22.15
C GLY A 154 21.83 -19.41 21.68
N VAL A 155 21.36 -18.65 20.68
CA VAL A 155 20.02 -18.78 20.10
C VAL A 155 20.06 -19.36 18.69
N CYS A 156 18.88 -19.72 18.16
CA CYS A 156 18.74 -20.27 16.83
C CYS A 156 19.15 -19.22 15.78
N VAL A 157 20.14 -19.54 14.94
CA VAL A 157 20.66 -18.61 13.92
C VAL A 157 19.62 -18.20 12.86
N LYS A 158 18.54 -18.98 12.70
CA LYS A 158 17.46 -18.69 11.74
C LYS A 158 16.35 -17.81 12.32
N CYS A 159 15.87 -18.11 13.52
CA CYS A 159 14.67 -17.48 14.09
C CYS A 159 14.86 -16.84 15.47
N ALA A 160 16.07 -16.87 16.04
CA ALA A 160 16.42 -16.33 17.36
C ALA A 160 15.69 -16.97 18.57
N SER A 161 14.93 -18.05 18.37
CA SER A 161 14.38 -18.86 19.48
C SER A 161 15.49 -19.66 20.19
N PRO A 162 15.26 -20.16 21.42
CA PRO A 162 16.22 -21.04 22.09
C PRO A 162 16.67 -22.20 21.21
N ARG A 163 17.99 -22.42 21.12
CA ARG A 163 18.58 -23.49 20.31
C ARG A 163 18.71 -24.79 21.09
N LEU A 164 18.84 -25.90 20.38
CA LEU A 164 19.22 -27.18 20.98
C LEU A 164 20.71 -27.13 21.36
N ALA A 165 21.09 -27.69 22.52
CA ALA A 165 22.45 -27.58 23.07
C ALA A 165 23.56 -27.95 22.07
N SER A 166 23.35 -29.02 21.29
CA SER A 166 24.32 -29.54 20.31
C SER A 166 24.27 -28.86 18.95
N LEU A 167 23.32 -27.96 18.69
CA LEU A 167 23.08 -27.39 17.36
C LEU A 167 22.97 -25.86 17.39
N ARG A 168 23.12 -25.24 16.21
CA ARG A 168 22.87 -23.80 16.02
C ARG A 168 21.41 -23.48 15.67
N LEU A 169 20.52 -24.47 15.74
CA LEU A 169 19.12 -24.37 15.36
C LEU A 169 18.19 -24.79 16.50
N CYS A 170 16.98 -24.25 16.49
CA CYS A 170 15.87 -24.77 17.28
C CYS A 170 15.22 -25.98 16.57
N LEU A 171 14.42 -26.75 17.31
CA LEU A 171 13.74 -27.95 16.80
C LEU A 171 12.90 -27.69 15.54
N THR A 172 12.19 -26.56 15.51
CA THR A 172 11.30 -26.21 14.39
C THR A 172 12.09 -25.87 13.13
N CYS A 173 13.17 -25.11 13.26
CA CYS A 173 14.04 -24.76 12.13
C CYS A 173 14.82 -25.98 11.62
N LEU A 174 15.28 -26.86 12.52
CA LEU A 174 15.88 -28.14 12.16
C LEU A 174 14.91 -29.01 11.36
N GLY A 175 13.67 -29.15 11.82
CA GLY A 175 12.63 -29.90 11.10
C GLY A 175 12.33 -29.32 9.72
N ARG A 176 12.28 -27.98 9.60
CA ARG A 176 12.12 -27.30 8.29
C ARG A 176 13.31 -27.58 7.37
N MET A 177 14.53 -27.54 7.89
CA MET A 177 15.75 -27.84 7.15
C MET A 177 15.77 -29.30 6.66
N ASN A 178 15.39 -30.26 7.50
CA ASN A 178 15.31 -31.67 7.13
C ASN A 178 14.28 -31.92 6.02
N ARG A 179 13.11 -31.27 6.08
CA ARG A 179 12.11 -31.36 4.99
C ARG A 179 12.64 -30.79 3.68
N TYR A 180 13.37 -29.67 3.74
CA TYR A 180 14.02 -29.09 2.56
C TYR A 180 15.05 -30.06 1.95
N TRP A 181 15.95 -30.63 2.75
CA TRP A 181 16.95 -31.59 2.26
C TRP A 181 16.32 -32.87 1.69
N LYS A 182 15.28 -33.41 2.34
CA LYS A 182 14.51 -34.54 1.79
C LYS A 182 13.91 -34.21 0.42
N ARG A 183 13.32 -33.02 0.27
CA ARG A 183 12.79 -32.55 -1.02
C ARG A 183 13.89 -32.43 -2.07
N MET A 184 15.02 -31.82 -1.72
CA MET A 184 16.16 -31.65 -2.63
C MET A 184 16.77 -32.99 -3.05
N SER A 185 16.85 -33.98 -2.15
CA SER A 185 17.30 -35.33 -2.47
C SER A 185 16.39 -36.01 -3.50
N ARG A 186 15.07 -35.95 -3.29
CA ARG A 186 14.08 -36.47 -4.27
C ARG A 186 14.20 -35.80 -5.63
N LEU A 187 14.40 -34.48 -5.67
CA LEU A 187 14.59 -33.76 -6.93
C LEU A 187 15.89 -34.18 -7.63
N LYS A 188 16.97 -34.39 -6.87
CA LYS A 188 18.26 -34.85 -7.41
C LYS A 188 18.19 -36.28 -7.93
N GLN A 189 17.38 -37.13 -7.31
CA GLN A 189 17.07 -38.49 -7.79
C GLN A 189 16.19 -38.47 -9.04
N ARG A 190 15.21 -37.57 -9.11
CA ARG A 190 14.28 -37.45 -10.25
C ARG A 190 14.90 -36.79 -11.48
N TYR A 191 15.82 -35.86 -11.26
CA TYR A 191 16.57 -35.14 -12.29
C TYR A 191 18.05 -35.24 -11.98
N PRO A 192 18.67 -36.43 -12.14
CA PRO A 192 20.11 -36.56 -12.03
C PRO A 192 20.72 -35.63 -13.06
N LYS A 193 21.55 -34.67 -12.62
CA LYS A 193 22.27 -33.79 -13.54
C LYS A 193 23.02 -34.68 -14.54
N ASN A 194 22.71 -34.48 -15.82
CA ASN A 194 23.21 -35.24 -16.97
C ASN A 194 24.64 -35.75 -16.73
N LYS A 195 24.80 -37.06 -16.82
CA LYS A 195 26.08 -37.68 -17.17
C LYS A 195 26.52 -37.09 -18.51
N VAL A 196 27.76 -36.65 -18.53
CA VAL A 196 28.58 -36.21 -19.66
C VAL A 196 28.21 -36.97 -20.94
N PHE A 197 27.91 -36.22 -22.01
CA PHE A 197 28.08 -36.70 -23.39
C PHE A 197 29.54 -36.52 -23.76
#